data_AF-A0AAE1WGR9-F1
#
_entry.id   AF-A0AAE1WGR9-F1
#
_cell.length_a   1.000
_cell.length_b   1.000
_cell.length_c   1.000
_cell.angle_alpha   90.00
_cell.angle_beta   90.00
_cell.angle_gamma   90.00
#
_symmetry.space_group_name_H-M   'P 1'
#
loop_
_entity.id
_entity.type
_entity.pdbx_description
1 polymer ?
#
loop_
_entity_poly.entity_id
_entity_poly.type
_entity_poly.pdbx_seq_one_letter_code
_entity_poly.pdbx_strand_id
1 'polypeptide(L)'
;MAYTRTWHTMRDTAVEDDLNTRNELKMILTRVQGHWEPSVVETISSDAVKEIPNSAMASAAKSLIQTLRRYIKKPWEITGPVADPEYRSAVPKATEYRVFCPATVPAKAIVPTSLPETVYDIKYFSRDQRRNRPPIRRTILKKADVEKMMKEKTFDLTDFPRPYLTAKVIEDENAIGGGYQK
;
A
#
# COMPACT_ATOMS: atom_id res chain seq x y z
N MET A 1 10.09 16.24 -47.51
CA MET A 1 11.50 16.22 -47.08
C MET A 1 11.65 15.16 -46.00
N ALA A 2 12.27 14.04 -46.38
CA ALA A 2 12.55 12.91 -45.51
C ALA A 2 13.86 13.14 -44.74
N TYR A 3 13.93 12.66 -43.51
CA TYR A 3 15.20 12.47 -42.80
C TYR A 3 15.19 11.12 -42.11
N THR A 4 15.80 10.14 -42.77
CA THR A 4 16.21 8.86 -42.19
C THR A 4 17.69 8.96 -41.85
N ARG A 5 18.09 8.63 -40.61
CA ARG A 5 19.47 8.24 -40.33
C ARG A 5 19.51 6.99 -39.46
N THR A 6 20.09 5.98 -40.07
CA THR A 6 20.40 4.62 -39.67
C THR A 6 21.44 4.55 -38.56
N TRP A 7 21.25 3.64 -37.60
CA TRP A 7 22.31 3.13 -36.73
C TRP A 7 22.51 1.65 -37.04
N HIS A 8 23.64 1.34 -37.66
CA HIS A 8 24.16 -0.01 -37.85
C HIS A 8 25.56 -0.06 -37.24
N THR A 9 25.95 -1.25 -36.79
CA THR A 9 27.27 -1.69 -36.31
C THR A 9 27.66 -1.34 -34.87
N MET A 10 27.33 -2.23 -33.93
CA MET A 10 28.16 -2.61 -32.77
C MET A 10 27.48 -3.79 -32.06
N ARG A 11 27.54 -4.97 -32.67
CA ARG A 11 27.00 -6.20 -32.07
C ARG A 11 27.78 -7.36 -32.66
N ASP A 12 28.98 -7.65 -32.15
CA ASP A 12 29.73 -8.88 -32.53
C ASP A 12 30.87 -9.30 -31.56
N THR A 13 31.08 -8.69 -30.39
CA THR A 13 32.24 -9.05 -29.52
C THR A 13 31.89 -9.63 -28.15
N ALA A 14 30.64 -10.07 -27.91
CA ALA A 14 30.19 -10.47 -26.56
C ALA A 14 29.88 -11.98 -26.40
N VAL A 15 30.16 -12.81 -27.42
CA VAL A 15 29.71 -14.22 -27.44
C VAL A 15 30.83 -15.21 -27.06
N GLU A 16 32.11 -14.83 -27.12
CA GLU A 16 33.22 -15.76 -26.89
C GLU A 16 33.69 -15.87 -25.42
N ASP A 17 33.32 -14.94 -24.53
CA ASP A 17 33.78 -14.94 -23.14
C ASP A 17 32.96 -15.86 -22.20
N ASP A 18 31.78 -16.34 -22.62
CA ASP A 18 30.85 -17.12 -21.74
C ASP A 18 31.14 -18.64 -21.70
N LEU A 19 32.03 -19.13 -22.58
CA LEU A 19 32.34 -20.57 -22.65
C LEU A 19 33.53 -20.99 -21.76
N ASN A 20 34.42 -20.06 -21.41
CA ASN A 20 35.62 -20.38 -20.65
C ASN A 20 35.36 -20.40 -19.12
N THR A 21 34.39 -19.64 -18.63
CA THR A 21 34.00 -19.55 -17.22
C THR A 21 33.14 -20.73 -16.73
N ARG A 22 32.46 -21.45 -17.64
CA ARG A 22 31.61 -22.61 -17.28
C ARG A 22 32.40 -23.89 -16.96
N ASN A 23 33.65 -24.00 -17.40
CA ASN A 23 34.47 -25.19 -17.18
C ASN A 23 35.24 -25.16 -15.84
N GLU A 24 35.53 -23.98 -15.29
CA GLU A 24 36.21 -23.87 -13.99
C GLU A 24 35.28 -24.19 -12.80
N LEU A 25 33.99 -23.88 -12.91
CA LEU A 25 33.02 -24.12 -11.84
C LEU A 25 32.66 -25.60 -11.63
N LYS A 26 32.95 -26.48 -12.59
CA LYS A 26 32.74 -27.93 -12.45
C LYS A 26 33.87 -28.65 -11.71
N MET A 27 35.05 -28.05 -11.57
CA MET A 27 36.16 -28.64 -10.82
C MET A 27 36.14 -28.32 -9.32
N ILE A 28 35.41 -27.28 -8.90
CA ILE A 28 35.33 -26.88 -7.48
C ILE A 28 34.18 -27.60 -6.76
N LEU A 29 33.15 -28.06 -7.49
CA LEU A 29 31.96 -28.66 -6.89
C LEU A 29 32.10 -30.16 -6.52
N THR A 30 33.18 -30.83 -6.89
CA THR A 30 33.39 -32.27 -6.64
C THR A 30 34.35 -32.58 -5.47
N ARG A 31 34.75 -31.58 -4.67
CA ARG A 31 35.73 -31.77 -3.57
C ARG A 31 35.19 -31.60 -2.14
N VAL A 32 33.88 -31.53 -1.94
CA VAL A 32 33.27 -31.38 -0.59
C VAL A 32 32.21 -32.46 -0.29
N GLN A 33 32.39 -33.68 -0.83
CA GLN A 33 31.67 -34.86 -0.37
C GLN A 33 32.60 -35.72 0.48
N GLY A 34 32.76 -35.30 1.74
CA GLY A 34 33.40 -36.08 2.80
C GLY A 34 32.35 -36.49 3.83
N HIS A 35 32.20 -37.80 3.97
CA HIS A 35 31.47 -38.57 4.98
C HIS A 35 31.05 -37.86 6.27
N TRP A 36 29.76 -38.02 6.61
CA TRP A 36 29.30 -37.98 8.00
C TRP A 36 28.34 -39.16 8.21
N GLU A 37 28.78 -40.17 8.94
CA GLU A 37 27.94 -41.27 9.40
C GLU A 37 27.07 -40.80 10.58
N PRO A 38 25.78 -41.18 10.66
CA PRO A 38 24.98 -40.94 11.85
C PRO A 38 25.25 -42.05 12.88
N SER A 39 25.87 -41.70 14.01
CA SER A 39 25.99 -42.59 15.17
C SER A 39 24.66 -42.72 15.91
N VAL A 40 24.46 -43.95 16.39
CA VAL A 40 23.27 -44.54 17.02
C VAL A 40 22.82 -43.77 18.27
N VAL A 41 21.51 -43.48 18.36
CA VAL A 41 20.85 -42.97 19.58
C VAL A 41 20.36 -44.16 20.39
N GLU A 42 21.07 -44.50 21.46
CA GLU A 42 20.56 -45.39 22.50
C GLU A 42 19.60 -44.63 23.43
N THR A 43 18.41 -45.20 23.59
CA THR A 43 17.40 -44.80 24.55
C THR A 43 17.88 -45.12 25.98
N ILE A 44 18.03 -44.10 26.83
CA ILE A 44 18.18 -44.30 28.28
C ILE A 44 16.88 -43.94 28.98
N SER A 45 16.44 -44.94 29.74
CA SER A 45 15.34 -45.03 30.68
C SER A 45 15.10 -43.77 31.53
N SER A 46 13.81 -43.48 31.70
CA SER A 46 13.28 -42.69 32.81
C SER A 46 13.71 -43.29 34.15
N ASP A 47 14.26 -42.44 35.03
CA ASP A 47 13.92 -42.35 36.47
C ASP A 47 14.98 -41.54 37.22
N ALA A 48 14.70 -40.25 37.47
CA ALA A 48 15.28 -39.51 38.60
C ALA A 48 14.47 -38.24 38.88
N VAL A 49 13.84 -38.24 40.05
CA VAL A 49 13.05 -37.17 40.66
C VAL A 49 13.96 -36.10 41.28
N LYS A 50 13.44 -34.86 41.32
CA LYS A 50 13.87 -33.63 42.03
C LYS A 50 14.91 -32.73 41.32
N GLU A 51 14.48 -31.52 40.98
CA GLU A 51 14.71 -30.28 41.76
C GLU A 51 14.06 -29.10 40.99
N ILE A 52 13.43 -28.19 41.71
CA ILE A 52 12.82 -26.96 41.18
C ILE A 52 13.95 -25.97 40.87
N PRO A 53 14.12 -25.44 39.63
CA PRO A 53 15.04 -24.33 39.45
C PRO A 53 14.36 -23.05 39.94
N ASN A 54 14.88 -22.58 41.08
CA ASN A 54 14.78 -21.23 41.63
C ASN A 54 14.43 -20.16 40.58
N SER A 55 13.33 -19.44 40.81
CA SER A 55 12.84 -18.33 39.98
C SER A 55 13.89 -17.24 39.68
N ALA A 56 14.93 -17.12 40.51
CA ALA A 56 16.07 -16.23 40.31
C ALA A 56 16.99 -16.64 39.14
N MET A 57 17.19 -17.94 38.91
CA MET A 57 18.08 -18.45 37.86
C MET A 57 17.41 -18.40 36.48
N ALA A 58 16.08 -18.56 36.44
CA ALA A 58 15.28 -18.29 35.26
C ALA A 58 15.25 -16.79 34.89
N SER A 59 15.32 -15.89 35.87
CA SER A 59 15.41 -14.44 35.67
C SER A 59 16.79 -14.00 35.17
N ALA A 60 17.88 -14.56 35.73
CA ALA A 60 19.25 -14.30 35.29
C ALA A 60 19.55 -14.90 33.90
N ALA A 61 18.99 -16.07 33.58
CA ALA A 61 19.07 -16.64 32.23
C ALA A 61 18.29 -15.78 31.20
N LYS A 62 17.12 -15.24 31.56
CA LYS A 62 16.36 -14.32 30.69
C LYS A 62 17.10 -13.01 30.42
N SER A 63 17.79 -12.43 31.40
CA SER A 63 18.58 -11.21 31.21
C SER A 63 19.82 -11.43 30.32
N LEU A 64 20.50 -12.58 30.46
CA LEU A 64 21.61 -12.98 29.60
C LEU A 64 21.17 -13.30 28.15
N ILE A 65 20.01 -13.94 27.99
CA ILE A 65 19.42 -14.17 26.66
C ILE A 65 18.97 -12.83 26.04
N GLN A 66 18.52 -11.89 26.85
CA GLN A 66 18.13 -10.55 26.39
C GLN A 66 19.33 -9.69 25.99
N THR A 67 20.47 -9.78 26.68
CA THR A 67 21.73 -9.12 26.26
C THR A 67 22.27 -9.75 24.98
N LEU A 68 22.30 -11.09 24.86
CA LEU A 68 22.71 -11.77 23.63
C LEU A 68 21.79 -11.43 22.43
N ARG A 69 20.47 -11.33 22.65
CA ARG A 69 19.53 -10.85 21.63
C ARG A 69 19.80 -9.41 21.18
N ARG A 70 20.33 -8.54 22.03
CA ARG A 70 20.76 -7.16 21.66
C ARG A 70 22.02 -7.14 20.79
N TYR A 71 22.89 -8.15 20.90
CA TYR A 71 24.10 -8.27 20.08
C TYR A 71 23.83 -8.96 18.73
N ILE A 72 22.75 -9.75 18.61
CA ILE A 72 22.34 -10.39 17.36
C ILE A 72 21.46 -9.45 16.51
N LYS A 73 20.65 -8.60 17.17
CA LYS A 73 19.85 -7.59 16.48
C LYS A 73 20.71 -6.40 16.07
N LYS A 74 20.37 -5.79 14.94
CA LYS A 74 21.03 -4.53 14.55
C LYS A 74 20.65 -3.46 15.58
N PRO A 75 21.55 -2.55 15.96
CA PRO A 75 21.32 -1.63 17.08
C PRO A 75 20.11 -0.70 16.87
N TRP A 76 19.74 -0.42 15.62
CA TRP A 76 18.56 0.37 15.23
C TRP A 76 17.23 -0.42 15.21
N GLU A 77 17.24 -1.71 15.52
CA GLU A 77 16.05 -2.59 15.63
C GLU A 77 15.59 -2.75 17.09
N ILE A 78 16.20 -2.02 18.02
CA ILE A 78 15.91 -2.10 19.46
C ILE A 78 14.76 -1.16 19.85
N THR A 79 14.74 0.06 19.32
CA THR A 79 13.70 1.07 19.54
C THR A 79 13.46 1.90 18.28
N GLY A 80 12.27 2.49 18.16
CA GLY A 80 11.87 3.32 17.02
C GLY A 80 11.12 2.53 15.94
N PRO A 81 10.82 3.16 14.79
CA PRO A 81 9.92 2.60 13.79
C PRO A 81 10.34 1.22 13.26
N VAL A 82 11.65 0.97 13.13
CA VAL A 82 12.19 -0.29 12.59
C VAL A 82 12.03 -1.46 13.57
N ALA A 83 11.71 -1.19 14.85
CA ALA A 83 11.43 -2.21 15.86
C ALA A 83 9.95 -2.63 15.93
N ASP A 84 9.06 -1.89 15.24
CA ASP A 84 7.62 -2.14 15.23
C ASP A 84 7.25 -3.32 14.31
N PRO A 85 6.39 -4.27 14.72
CA PRO A 85 5.92 -5.36 13.85
C PRO A 85 5.19 -4.88 12.59
N GLU A 86 4.63 -3.67 12.57
CA GLU A 86 3.91 -3.12 11.43
C GLU A 86 4.83 -2.46 10.40
N TYR A 87 6.10 -2.24 10.74
CA TYR A 87 7.10 -1.62 9.87
C TYR A 87 7.41 -2.50 8.66
N ARG A 88 7.37 -1.89 7.47
CA ARG A 88 7.74 -2.52 6.19
C ARG A 88 8.84 -1.73 5.50
N SER A 89 9.79 -2.43 4.89
CA SER A 89 10.84 -1.80 4.10
C SER A 89 10.28 -1.18 2.82
N ALA A 90 10.75 0.02 2.47
CA ALA A 90 10.30 0.75 1.29
C ALA A 90 10.74 0.17 -0.06
N VAL A 91 11.69 -0.77 -0.07
CA VAL A 91 12.26 -1.34 -1.31
C VAL A 91 11.46 -2.61 -1.67
N PRO A 92 10.54 -2.56 -2.65
CA PRO A 92 9.85 -3.75 -3.10
C PRO A 92 10.80 -4.66 -3.88
N LYS A 93 10.55 -5.97 -3.87
CA LYS A 93 11.29 -6.87 -4.76
C LYS A 93 10.86 -6.64 -6.21
N ALA A 94 11.80 -6.79 -7.14
CA ALA A 94 11.52 -6.67 -8.58
C ALA A 94 10.47 -7.69 -9.07
N THR A 95 10.33 -8.82 -8.37
CA THR A 95 9.32 -9.85 -8.65
C THR A 95 7.93 -9.52 -8.12
N GLU A 96 7.80 -8.52 -7.23
CA GLU A 96 6.54 -8.20 -6.54
C GLU A 96 5.89 -6.93 -7.11
N TYR A 97 6.70 -5.94 -7.51
CA TYR A 97 6.21 -4.67 -8.05
C TYR A 97 6.37 -4.62 -9.57
N ARG A 98 5.28 -4.32 -10.28
CA ARG A 98 5.26 -4.20 -11.77
C ARG A 98 5.82 -5.43 -12.50
N VAL A 99 5.30 -6.60 -12.12
CA VAL A 99 5.59 -7.89 -12.80
C VAL A 99 5.37 -7.80 -14.31
N PHE A 100 4.37 -7.03 -14.74
CA PHE A 100 4.12 -6.71 -16.13
C PHE A 100 4.42 -5.23 -16.42
N CYS A 101 5.04 -4.96 -17.57
CA CYS A 101 5.20 -3.61 -18.08
C CYS A 101 3.80 -2.98 -18.30
N PRO A 102 3.58 -1.70 -17.97
CA PRO A 102 2.28 -1.05 -18.18
C PRO A 102 1.80 -1.06 -19.65
N ALA A 103 2.72 -1.18 -20.61
CA ALA A 103 2.37 -1.32 -22.03
C ALA A 103 2.08 -2.77 -22.45
N THR A 104 2.37 -3.76 -21.61
CA THR A 104 2.26 -5.20 -21.90
C THR A 104 1.42 -5.90 -20.83
N VAL A 105 0.23 -5.36 -20.58
CA VAL A 105 -0.72 -5.95 -19.63
C VAL A 105 -1.32 -7.23 -20.27
N PRO A 106 -1.42 -8.36 -19.54
CA PRO A 106 -1.93 -9.61 -20.10
C PRO A 106 -3.43 -9.57 -20.43
N ALA A 107 -4.17 -8.61 -19.85
CA ALA A 107 -5.60 -8.44 -20.06
C ALA A 107 -5.89 -7.26 -20.98
N LYS A 108 -6.85 -7.44 -21.89
CA LYS A 108 -7.42 -6.36 -22.69
C LYS A 108 -8.46 -5.60 -21.86
N ALA A 109 -8.15 -4.36 -21.48
CA ALA A 109 -9.10 -3.50 -20.79
C ALA A 109 -10.22 -3.04 -21.74
N ILE A 110 -11.49 -3.22 -21.34
CA ILE A 110 -12.67 -2.67 -22.00
C ILE A 110 -13.25 -1.61 -21.06
N VAL A 111 -13.01 -0.34 -21.36
CA VAL A 111 -13.52 0.78 -20.56
C VAL A 111 -14.93 1.13 -21.04
N PRO A 112 -15.98 0.99 -20.22
CA PRO A 112 -17.34 1.34 -20.63
C PRO A 112 -17.46 2.85 -20.82
N THR A 113 -18.08 3.28 -21.92
CA THR A 113 -18.23 4.70 -22.28
C THR A 113 -19.64 5.22 -22.07
N SER A 114 -20.66 4.36 -22.18
CA SER A 114 -22.07 4.70 -22.05
C SER A 114 -22.84 3.65 -21.27
N LEU A 115 -23.99 4.04 -20.72
CA LEU A 115 -24.92 3.12 -20.08
C LEU A 115 -25.65 2.30 -21.15
N PRO A 116 -25.89 0.99 -20.93
CA PRO A 116 -26.57 0.11 -21.89
C PRO A 116 -27.93 0.66 -22.38
N GLU A 117 -28.68 1.29 -21.49
CA GLU A 117 -29.97 1.91 -21.80
C GLU A 117 -29.87 3.02 -22.87
N THR A 118 -28.75 3.75 -22.87
CA THR A 118 -28.51 4.91 -23.75
C THR A 118 -27.76 4.56 -25.03
N VAL A 119 -27.34 3.29 -25.19
CA VAL A 119 -26.69 2.80 -26.41
C VAL A 119 -27.70 2.67 -27.53
N TYR A 120 -28.88 2.12 -27.23
CA TYR A 120 -29.94 1.91 -28.22
C TYR A 120 -31.00 3.00 -28.21
N ASP A 121 -31.40 3.53 -27.03
CA ASP A 121 -32.26 4.72 -26.95
C ASP A 121 -31.41 6.00 -26.91
N ILE A 122 -31.09 6.53 -28.08
CA ILE A 122 -30.17 7.66 -28.26
C ILE A 122 -30.85 9.03 -28.18
N LYS A 123 -32.08 9.13 -27.65
CA LYS A 123 -32.79 10.40 -27.50
C LYS A 123 -31.96 11.38 -26.68
N TYR A 124 -31.46 12.43 -27.34
CA TYR A 124 -30.55 13.37 -26.70
C TYR A 124 -31.27 14.43 -25.85
N PHE A 125 -32.43 14.92 -26.30
CA PHE A 125 -33.11 16.05 -25.65
C PHE A 125 -33.58 15.75 -24.22
N SER A 126 -33.94 14.49 -23.91
CA SER A 126 -34.28 14.05 -22.55
C SER A 126 -33.06 13.96 -21.64
N ARG A 127 -31.88 13.69 -22.21
CA ARG A 127 -30.60 13.58 -21.49
C ARG A 127 -29.85 14.91 -21.36
N ASP A 128 -30.19 15.91 -22.17
CA ASP A 128 -29.46 17.18 -22.23
C ASP A 128 -29.67 18.04 -20.97
N GLN A 129 -28.81 17.84 -19.98
CA GLN A 129 -28.80 18.65 -18.75
C GLN A 129 -28.27 20.07 -18.96
N ARG A 130 -27.56 20.35 -20.06
CA ARG A 130 -26.95 21.66 -20.28
C ARG A 130 -27.99 22.69 -20.73
N ARG A 131 -28.91 22.29 -21.59
CA ARG A 131 -29.96 23.16 -22.14
C ARG A 131 -31.28 23.05 -21.40
N ASN A 132 -31.58 21.90 -20.78
CA ASN A 132 -32.79 21.68 -20.00
C ASN A 132 -32.72 22.34 -18.61
N ARG A 133 -32.44 23.65 -18.60
CA ARG A 133 -32.43 24.50 -17.41
C ARG A 133 -33.60 25.47 -17.47
N PRO A 134 -34.22 25.82 -16.34
CA PRO A 134 -35.27 26.82 -16.33
C PRO A 134 -34.76 28.15 -16.91
N PRO A 135 -35.58 28.86 -17.69
CA PRO A 135 -35.18 30.15 -18.25
C PRO A 135 -34.98 31.19 -17.14
N ILE A 136 -34.09 32.15 -17.38
CA ILE A 136 -33.79 33.23 -16.43
C ILE A 136 -35.02 34.12 -16.29
N ARG A 137 -35.57 34.22 -15.08
CA ARG A 137 -36.67 35.12 -14.74
C ARG A 137 -36.09 36.41 -14.15
N ARG A 138 -36.38 37.56 -14.76
CA ARG A 138 -35.97 38.88 -14.25
C ARG A 138 -37.21 39.67 -13.87
N THR A 139 -37.27 40.12 -12.62
CA THR A 139 -38.34 40.97 -12.07
C THR A 139 -37.75 42.26 -11.54
N ILE A 140 -38.33 43.40 -11.90
CA ILE A 140 -37.90 44.72 -11.43
C ILE A 140 -38.69 45.03 -10.16
N LEU A 141 -37.99 45.28 -9.05
CA LEU A 141 -38.61 45.72 -7.79
C LEU A 141 -38.55 47.24 -7.70
N LYS A 142 -39.70 47.89 -7.48
CA LYS A 142 -39.77 49.33 -7.21
C LYS A 142 -39.79 49.58 -5.70
N LYS A 143 -39.60 50.83 -5.29
CA LYS A 143 -39.64 51.26 -3.88
C LYS A 143 -40.90 50.77 -3.15
N ALA A 144 -42.08 50.92 -3.77
CA ALA A 144 -43.35 50.50 -3.19
C ALA A 144 -43.41 48.98 -2.92
N ASP A 145 -42.81 48.16 -3.79
CA ASP A 145 -42.77 46.70 -3.62
C ASP A 145 -41.89 46.32 -2.42
N VAL A 146 -40.75 47.01 -2.26
CA VAL A 146 -39.81 46.80 -1.15
C VAL A 146 -40.42 47.22 0.18
N GLU A 147 -41.07 48.39 0.25
CA GLU A 147 -41.75 48.88 1.46
C GLU A 147 -42.85 47.91 1.91
N LYS A 148 -43.59 47.33 0.95
CA LYS A 148 -44.58 46.29 1.22
C LYS A 148 -43.93 45.03 1.79
N MET A 149 -42.86 44.52 1.17
CA MET A 149 -42.12 43.34 1.66
C MET A 149 -41.54 43.55 3.06
N MET A 150 -41.03 44.74 3.37
CA MET A 150 -40.53 45.09 4.70
C MET A 150 -41.64 45.12 5.75
N LYS A 151 -42.83 45.62 5.39
CA LYS A 151 -43.98 45.64 6.29
C LYS A 151 -44.56 44.25 6.55
N GLU A 152 -44.49 43.36 5.55
CA GLU A 152 -45.00 41.98 5.63
C GLU A 152 -44.02 41.02 6.33
N LYS A 153 -42.70 41.25 6.22
CA LYS A 153 -41.70 40.34 6.77
C LYS A 153 -41.56 40.52 8.30
N THR A 154 -41.88 39.47 9.04
CA THR A 154 -41.51 39.29 10.44
C THR A 154 -40.46 38.18 10.53
N PHE A 155 -39.60 38.23 11.55
CA PHE A 155 -38.52 37.25 11.75
C PHE A 155 -38.84 36.33 12.92
N ASP A 156 -38.83 35.03 12.66
CA ASP A 156 -38.80 33.98 13.67
C ASP A 156 -37.38 33.37 13.78
N LEU A 157 -37.11 32.59 14.83
CA LEU A 157 -35.83 31.94 15.06
C LEU A 157 -35.39 31.04 13.89
N THR A 158 -36.33 30.52 13.09
CA THR A 158 -36.04 29.68 11.93
C THR A 158 -35.69 30.46 10.65
N ASP A 159 -35.95 31.77 10.61
CA ASP A 159 -35.63 32.61 9.46
C ASP A 159 -34.14 32.93 9.34
N PHE A 160 -33.38 32.72 10.42
CA PHE A 160 -31.94 32.98 10.42
C PHE A 160 -31.17 31.82 9.76
N PRO A 161 -30.14 32.13 8.95
CA PRO A 161 -29.30 31.11 8.35
C PRO A 161 -28.65 30.28 9.45
N ARG A 162 -28.73 28.95 9.33
CA ARG A 162 -28.16 28.06 10.32
C ARG A 162 -26.63 28.19 10.30
N PRO A 163 -25.98 28.39 11.46
CA PRO A 163 -24.54 28.41 11.52
C PRO A 163 -24.00 27.01 11.18
N TYR A 164 -22.95 26.96 10.37
CA TYR A 164 -22.18 25.72 10.17
C TYR A 164 -21.23 25.55 11.35
N LEU A 165 -21.72 24.93 12.43
CA LEU A 165 -20.93 24.68 13.63
C LEU A 165 -20.08 23.42 13.45
N THR A 166 -18.76 23.57 13.54
CA THR A 166 -17.84 22.44 13.63
C THR A 166 -17.72 22.01 15.09
N ALA A 167 -17.79 20.71 15.34
CA ALA A 167 -17.58 20.17 16.69
C ALA A 167 -16.11 20.36 17.08
N LYS A 168 -15.85 20.72 18.34
CA LYS A 168 -14.51 20.62 18.92
C LYS A 168 -14.25 19.13 19.21
N VAL A 169 -13.55 18.47 18.30
CA VAL A 169 -13.18 17.06 18.43
C VAL A 169 -11.75 16.99 18.97
N ILE A 170 -11.51 16.07 19.91
CA ILE A 170 -10.17 15.66 20.30
C ILE A 170 -9.87 14.44 19.44
N GLU A 171 -8.93 14.58 18.52
CA GLU A 171 -8.53 13.51 17.63
C GLU A 171 -7.55 12.58 18.36
N ASP A 172 -7.71 11.28 18.12
CA ASP A 172 -6.81 10.23 18.62
C ASP A 172 -6.34 9.40 17.43
N GLU A 173 -5.05 9.10 17.41
CA GLU A 173 -4.30 8.57 16.26
C GLU A 173 -4.88 7.23 15.77
N ASN A 174 -5.32 6.38 16.71
CA ASN A 174 -5.80 5.02 16.42
C ASN A 174 -7.31 4.85 16.67
N ALA A 175 -8.07 5.94 16.83
CA ALA A 175 -9.49 5.86 17.20
C ALA A 175 -10.41 5.31 16.09
N ILE A 176 -10.05 5.51 14.81
CA ILE A 176 -10.83 5.03 13.67
C ILE A 176 -10.25 3.70 13.19
N GLY A 177 -11.00 2.62 13.35
CA GLY A 177 -10.61 1.30 12.85
C GLY A 177 -9.34 0.72 13.49
N GLY A 178 -8.89 1.26 14.63
CA GLY A 178 -7.61 0.89 15.25
C GLY A 178 -6.39 1.42 14.50
N GLY A 179 -6.53 2.52 13.75
CA GLY A 179 -5.46 3.09 12.91
C GLY A 179 -5.42 2.52 11.47
N TYR A 180 -6.26 1.54 11.15
CA TYR A 180 -6.30 0.86 9.85
C TYR A 180 -7.68 0.93 9.18
N GLN A 181 -7.73 1.50 7.98
CA GLN A 181 -8.92 1.50 7.11
C GLN A 181 -8.85 0.29 6.17
N LYS A 182 -9.89 -0.55 6.17
CA LYS A 182 -10.06 -1.65 5.20
C LYS A 182 -10.48 -1.15 3.83
#